data_AF-A0A0Q5PRD6-F1
#
_entry.id   AF-A0A0Q5PRD6-F1
#
_cell.length_a   1.000
_cell.length_b   1.000
_cell.length_c   1.000
_cell.angle_alpha   90.00
_cell.angle_beta   90.00
_cell.angle_gamma   90.00
#
_symmetry.space_group_name_H-M   'P 1'
#
loop_
_entity.id
_entity.type
_entity.pdbx_description
1 polymer ?
#
loop_
_entity_poly.entity_id
_entity_poly.type
_entity_poly.pdbx_seq_one_letter_code
_entity_poly.pdbx_strand_id
1 'polypeptide(L)'
;MFHASAASFADATPTDPPAMPPLKPWEYLRLRRLRSGKSVEQVARELYRSLSMRAGGMELVRLLETPGWRAKDGRTIAKLAAIFPFDPGVYRQLADRDLPVEQHPPVCRGCGCSYWDRQRGAETARLEWAASNLCSGCDAEAHAE
;
A
#
# COMPACT_ATOMS: atom_id res chain seq x y z
N MET A 1 61.20 -26.38 2.99
CA MET A 1 60.34 -25.42 2.27
C MET A 1 58.93 -25.64 2.77
N PHE A 2 58.44 -24.79 3.67
CA PHE A 2 57.08 -24.87 4.19
C PHE A 2 56.17 -24.04 3.28
N HIS A 3 55.27 -24.69 2.54
CA HIS A 3 54.24 -23.99 1.78
C HIS A 3 53.09 -23.65 2.73
N ALA A 4 52.90 -22.35 2.99
CA ALA A 4 51.77 -21.84 3.74
C ALA A 4 50.50 -21.92 2.88
N SER A 5 49.49 -22.68 3.35
CA SER A 5 48.13 -22.63 2.81
C SER A 5 47.46 -21.33 3.25
N ALA A 6 47.11 -20.48 2.29
CA ALA A 6 46.22 -19.35 2.55
C ALA A 6 44.79 -19.89 2.69
N ALA A 7 44.23 -19.79 3.89
CA ALA A 7 42.81 -19.96 4.11
C ALA A 7 42.06 -18.81 3.40
N SER A 8 41.29 -19.14 2.37
CA SER A 8 40.31 -18.24 1.78
C SER A 8 39.22 -17.98 2.82
N PHE A 9 39.18 -16.75 3.34
CA PHE A 9 38.08 -16.28 4.14
C PHE A 9 36.84 -16.18 3.25
N ALA A 10 35.76 -16.80 3.72
CA ALA A 10 34.45 -16.76 3.12
C ALA A 10 34.03 -15.32 2.82
N ASP A 11 33.64 -15.10 1.57
CA ASP A 11 32.85 -13.93 1.18
C ASP A 11 31.49 -14.09 1.86
N ALA A 12 31.31 -13.41 2.99
CA ALA A 12 30.01 -13.30 3.61
C ALA A 12 29.17 -12.38 2.71
N THR A 13 28.40 -12.99 1.81
CA THR A 13 27.36 -12.28 1.07
C THR A 13 26.53 -11.47 2.06
N PRO A 14 26.34 -10.15 1.86
CA PRO A 14 25.44 -9.39 2.71
C PRO A 14 24.09 -10.11 2.66
N THR A 15 23.64 -10.58 3.83
CA THR A 15 22.32 -11.18 3.98
C THR A 15 21.34 -10.04 3.77
N ASP A 16 20.80 -9.93 2.55
CA ASP A 16 19.69 -9.03 2.27
C ASP A 16 18.64 -9.24 3.36
N PRO A 17 18.18 -8.19 4.04
CA PRO A 17 17.12 -8.33 5.02
C PRO A 17 15.92 -8.99 4.34
N PRO A 18 15.20 -9.90 5.02
CA PRO A 18 14.09 -10.62 4.40
C PRO A 18 13.13 -9.61 3.77
N ALA A 19 12.90 -9.77 2.46
CA ALA A 19 12.00 -8.92 1.71
C ALA A 19 10.67 -8.84 2.46
N MET A 20 10.30 -7.62 2.88
CA MET A 20 9.07 -7.44 3.63
C MET A 20 7.89 -7.94 2.81
N PRO A 21 6.90 -8.61 3.45
CA PRO A 21 5.75 -9.10 2.72
C PRO A 21 5.00 -7.92 2.07
N PRO A 22 4.37 -8.13 0.89
CA PRO A 22 3.59 -7.09 0.24
C PRO A 22 2.46 -6.61 1.15
N LEU A 23 2.13 -5.32 1.02
CA LEU A 23 0.97 -4.74 1.69
C LEU A 23 -0.30 -5.48 1.26
N LYS A 24 -1.23 -5.68 2.20
CA LYS A 24 -2.49 -6.37 1.87
C LYS A 24 -3.54 -5.40 1.33
N PRO A 25 -4.49 -5.84 0.49
CA PRO A 25 -5.44 -4.94 -0.18
C PRO A 25 -6.33 -4.17 0.80
N TRP A 26 -6.70 -4.76 1.93
CA TRP A 26 -7.48 -4.08 2.99
C TRP A 26 -6.68 -2.97 3.67
N GLU A 27 -5.38 -3.20 3.91
CA GLU A 27 -4.47 -2.20 4.49
C GLU A 27 -4.25 -1.06 3.52
N TYR A 28 -4.08 -1.37 2.23
CA TYR A 28 -3.94 -0.37 1.18
C TYR A 28 -5.15 0.57 1.12
N LEU A 29 -6.37 0.05 1.08
CA LEU A 29 -7.57 0.89 1.09
C LEU A 29 -7.65 1.78 2.33
N ARG A 30 -7.37 1.19 3.51
CA ARG A 30 -7.38 1.92 4.78
C ARG A 30 -6.37 3.08 4.78
N LEU A 31 -5.12 2.82 4.38
CA LEU A 31 -4.08 3.84 4.32
C LEU A 31 -4.45 4.98 3.37
N ARG A 32 -4.96 4.66 2.18
CA ARG A 32 -5.37 5.67 1.19
C ARG A 32 -6.55 6.51 1.68
N ARG A 33 -7.53 5.89 2.34
CA ARG A 33 -8.63 6.63 2.96
C ARG A 33 -8.12 7.58 4.04
N LEU A 34 -7.26 7.08 4.93
CA LEU A 34 -6.69 7.88 6.03
C LEU A 34 -5.83 9.04 5.51
N ARG A 35 -4.96 8.81 4.51
CA ARG A 35 -4.14 9.88 3.91
C ARG A 35 -4.98 10.93 3.19
N SER A 36 -6.17 10.55 2.72
CA SER A 36 -7.14 11.47 2.13
C SER A 36 -7.97 12.23 3.18
N GLY A 37 -7.73 12.00 4.48
CA GLY A 37 -8.45 12.64 5.58
C GLY A 37 -9.92 12.23 5.69
N LYS A 38 -10.36 11.18 4.99
CA LYS A 38 -11.79 10.80 4.96
C LYS A 38 -12.14 9.80 6.06
N SER A 39 -13.22 10.08 6.79
CA SER A 39 -13.82 9.11 7.69
C SER A 39 -14.62 8.05 6.91
N VAL A 40 -14.86 6.90 7.53
CA VAL A 40 -15.74 5.85 6.99
C VAL A 40 -17.13 6.39 6.65
N GLU A 41 -17.68 7.25 7.51
CA GLU A 41 -18.98 7.86 7.32
C GLU A 41 -19.00 8.81 6.11
N GLN A 42 -17.95 9.62 5.94
CA GLN A 42 -17.83 10.51 4.78
C GLN A 42 -17.79 9.71 3.47
N VAL A 43 -17.01 8.62 3.43
CA VAL A 43 -16.97 7.71 2.27
C VAL A 43 -18.36 7.08 2.02
N ALA A 44 -19.03 6.58 3.07
CA ALA A 44 -20.34 5.98 2.94
C ALA A 44 -21.42 6.95 2.42
N ARG A 45 -21.36 8.21 2.87
CA ARG A 45 -22.22 9.30 2.40
C ARG A 45 -22.01 9.62 0.92
N GLU A 46 -20.77 9.52 0.44
CA GLU A 46 -20.43 9.75 -0.97
C GLU A 46 -20.79 8.53 -1.85
N LEU A 47 -20.66 7.30 -1.32
CA LEU A 47 -21.11 6.08 -2.00
C LEU A 47 -22.63 6.03 -2.18
N TYR A 48 -23.38 6.44 -1.16
CA TYR A 48 -24.84 6.35 -1.13
C TYR A 48 -25.47 7.66 -0.73
N ARG A 49 -26.12 8.33 -1.69
CA ARG A 49 -26.86 9.59 -1.45
C ARG A 49 -28.02 9.40 -0.48
N SER A 50 -28.71 8.26 -0.54
CA SER A 50 -29.84 7.94 0.36
C SER A 50 -29.37 7.72 1.80
N LEU A 51 -30.02 8.41 2.75
CA LEU A 51 -29.78 8.24 4.19
C LEU A 51 -29.99 6.79 4.65
N SER A 52 -31.03 6.12 4.14
CA SER A 52 -31.35 4.74 4.51
C SER A 52 -30.27 3.72 4.12
N MET A 53 -29.42 4.06 3.15
CA MET A 53 -28.35 3.20 2.64
C MET A 53 -26.98 3.50 3.27
N ARG A 54 -26.85 4.60 4.03
CA ARG A 54 -25.54 5.01 4.58
C ARG A 54 -24.98 4.02 5.58
N ALA A 55 -25.82 3.44 6.43
CA ALA A 55 -25.39 2.42 7.38
C ALA A 55 -24.76 1.21 6.65
N GLY A 56 -25.38 0.73 5.57
CA GLY A 56 -24.83 -0.33 4.72
C GLY A 56 -23.54 0.09 4.01
N GLY A 57 -23.43 1.36 3.60
CA GLY A 57 -22.18 1.89 3.04
C GLY A 57 -21.03 1.95 4.05
N MET A 58 -21.31 2.30 5.30
CA MET A 58 -20.29 2.28 6.36
C MET A 58 -19.82 0.87 6.64
N GLU A 59 -20.75 -0.09 6.68
CA GLU A 59 -20.43 -1.50 6.87
C GLU A 59 -19.59 -2.04 5.72
N LEU A 60 -19.95 -1.71 4.48
CA LEU A 60 -19.15 -2.08 3.31
C LEU A 60 -17.70 -1.57 3.41
N VAL A 61 -17.49 -0.31 3.79
CA VAL A 61 -16.14 0.26 3.91
C VAL A 61 -15.36 -0.44 5.03
N ARG A 62 -15.96 -0.63 6.20
CA ARG A 62 -15.31 -1.36 7.32
C ARG A 62 -14.94 -2.79 6.93
N LEU A 63 -15.85 -3.48 6.24
CA LEU A 63 -15.63 -4.84 5.78
C LEU A 63 -14.44 -4.90 4.82
N LEU A 64 -14.33 -3.98 3.86
CA LEU A 64 -13.22 -3.93 2.90
C LEU A 64 -11.87 -3.56 3.53
N GLU A 65 -11.88 -2.92 4.70
CA GLU A 65 -10.67 -2.61 5.48
C GLU A 65 -10.36 -3.65 6.56
N THR A 66 -11.17 -4.71 6.66
CA THR A 66 -10.97 -5.81 7.62
C THR A 66 -10.01 -6.85 7.04
N PRO A 67 -9.08 -7.40 7.84
CA PRO A 67 -8.16 -8.44 7.38
C PRO A 67 -8.85 -9.63 6.72
N GLY A 68 -8.28 -10.10 5.60
CA GLY A 68 -8.79 -11.24 4.83
C GLY A 68 -9.92 -10.90 3.86
N TRP A 69 -10.52 -9.71 3.94
CA TRP A 69 -11.55 -9.26 3.02
C TRP A 69 -10.97 -8.56 1.80
N ARG A 70 -11.69 -8.71 0.68
CA ARG A 70 -11.42 -8.01 -0.58
C ARG A 70 -12.72 -7.79 -1.33
N ALA A 71 -12.77 -6.74 -2.14
CA ALA A 71 -13.89 -6.52 -3.02
C ALA A 71 -13.90 -7.60 -4.11
N LYS A 72 -15.05 -8.24 -4.29
CA LYS A 72 -15.28 -9.18 -5.40
C LYS A 72 -15.70 -8.45 -6.69
N ASP A 73 -16.38 -7.31 -6.55
CA ASP A 73 -16.88 -6.52 -7.66
C ASP A 73 -15.95 -5.34 -7.96
N GLY A 74 -15.39 -5.31 -9.17
CA GLY A 74 -14.56 -4.21 -9.65
C GLY A 74 -15.28 -2.85 -9.69
N ARG A 75 -16.61 -2.84 -9.81
CA ARG A 75 -17.41 -1.60 -9.75
C ARG A 75 -17.37 -0.95 -8.37
N THR A 76 -17.31 -1.75 -7.30
CA THR A 76 -17.15 -1.22 -5.93
C THR A 76 -15.82 -0.49 -5.80
N ILE A 77 -14.75 -1.07 -6.34
CA ILE A 77 -13.43 -0.45 -6.34
C ILE A 77 -13.40 0.83 -7.18
N ALA A 78 -14.00 0.82 -8.37
CA ALA A 78 -14.10 2.02 -9.20
C ALA A 78 -14.85 3.16 -8.50
N LYS A 79 -15.95 2.85 -7.80
CA LYS A 79 -16.70 3.84 -7.01
C LYS A 79 -15.88 4.41 -5.86
N LEU A 80 -15.14 3.58 -5.12
CA LEU A 80 -14.26 4.05 -4.05
C LEU A 80 -13.14 4.94 -4.61
N ALA A 81 -12.55 4.58 -5.76
CA ALA A 81 -11.48 5.36 -6.38
C ALA A 81 -11.94 6.74 -6.88
N ALA A 82 -13.24 6.91 -7.11
CA ALA A 82 -13.84 8.21 -7.41
C ALA A 82 -14.06 9.08 -6.16
N ILE A 83 -14.01 8.49 -4.96
CA ILE A 83 -14.25 9.18 -3.68
C ILE A 83 -12.93 9.63 -3.07
N PHE A 84 -11.95 8.74 -2.96
CA PHE A 84 -10.62 9.08 -2.46
C PHE A 84 -9.53 8.51 -3.38
N PRO A 85 -8.39 9.20 -3.51
CA PRO A 85 -7.32 8.80 -4.41
C PRO A 85 -6.68 7.48 -4.01
N PHE A 86 -6.74 6.50 -4.90
CA PHE A 86 -5.89 5.32 -4.94
C PHE A 86 -5.91 4.74 -6.36
N ASP A 87 -4.95 3.88 -6.68
CA ASP A 87 -4.93 3.16 -7.97
C ASP A 87 -5.66 1.80 -7.85
N PRO A 88 -6.77 1.58 -8.61
CA PRO A 88 -7.42 0.28 -8.75
C PRO A 88 -6.51 -0.82 -9.31
N GLY A 89 -5.52 -0.47 -10.14
CA GLY A 89 -4.53 -1.39 -10.67
C GLY A 89 -3.67 -2.02 -9.57
N VAL A 90 -3.08 -1.17 -8.73
CA VAL A 90 -2.35 -1.60 -7.52
C VAL A 90 -3.26 -2.42 -6.61
N TYR A 91 -4.50 -1.96 -6.35
CA TYR A 91 -5.44 -2.75 -5.53
C TYR A 91 -5.63 -4.16 -6.07
N ARG A 92 -5.82 -4.31 -7.39
CA ARG A 92 -6.02 -5.62 -8.02
C ARG A 92 -4.79 -6.51 -7.90
N GLN A 93 -3.58 -5.97 -8.11
CA GLN A 93 -2.34 -6.73 -7.94
C GLN A 93 -2.18 -7.21 -6.49
N LEU A 94 -2.43 -6.35 -5.51
CA LEU A 94 -2.38 -6.75 -4.09
C LEU A 94 -3.47 -7.76 -3.71
N ALA A 95 -4.62 -7.72 -4.38
CA ALA A 95 -5.73 -8.65 -4.17
C ALA A 95 -5.59 -9.98 -4.93
N ASP A 96 -4.62 -10.08 -5.83
CA ASP A 96 -4.30 -11.29 -6.57
C ASP A 96 -3.51 -12.25 -5.67
N ARG A 97 -4.05 -13.45 -5.48
CA ARG A 97 -3.45 -14.48 -4.63
C ARG A 97 -2.44 -15.34 -5.38
N ASP A 98 -2.54 -15.34 -6.70
CA ASP A 98 -1.71 -16.15 -7.58
C ASP A 98 -0.49 -15.35 -8.06
N LEU A 99 -0.47 -14.03 -7.82
CA LEU A 99 0.65 -13.15 -8.12
C LEU A 99 1.82 -13.39 -7.13
N PRO A 100 3.01 -13.81 -7.61
CA PRO A 100 4.18 -13.99 -6.77
C PRO A 100 4.57 -12.71 -6.04
N VAL A 101 5.07 -12.83 -4.80
CA VAL A 101 5.40 -11.70 -3.90
C VAL A 101 6.30 -10.66 -4.57
N GLU A 102 7.26 -11.11 -5.36
CA GLU A 102 8.26 -10.31 -6.07
C GLU A 102 7.64 -9.47 -7.20
N GLN A 103 6.43 -9.82 -7.64
CA GLN A 103 5.67 -9.11 -8.67
C GLN A 103 4.64 -8.14 -8.07
N HIS A 104 4.45 -8.12 -6.74
CA HIS A 104 3.58 -7.13 -6.11
C HIS A 104 4.21 -5.75 -6.22
N PRO A 105 3.40 -4.71 -6.48
CA PRO A 105 3.92 -3.35 -6.56
C PRO A 105 4.46 -2.90 -5.19
N PRO A 106 5.56 -2.14 -5.15
CA PRO A 106 6.01 -1.51 -3.92
C PRO A 106 4.99 -0.43 -3.51
N VAL A 107 4.60 -0.46 -2.23
CA VAL A 107 3.62 0.47 -1.64
C VAL A 107 4.13 0.95 -0.28
N CYS A 108 4.08 2.27 -0.05
CA CYS A 108 4.51 2.88 1.19
C CYS A 108 3.59 2.44 2.33
N ARG A 109 4.16 1.94 3.43
CA ARG A 109 3.40 1.50 4.60
C ARG A 109 2.86 2.65 5.45
N GLY A 110 3.38 3.86 5.29
CA GLY A 110 2.88 5.05 5.99
C GLY A 110 1.64 5.66 5.34
N CYS A 111 1.65 5.85 4.03
CA CYS A 111 0.57 6.58 3.33
C CYS A 111 -0.10 5.80 2.19
N GLY A 112 0.38 4.60 1.87
CA GLY A 112 -0.15 3.79 0.78
C GLY A 112 0.23 4.30 -0.61
N CYS A 113 1.18 5.23 -0.76
CA CYS A 113 1.58 5.65 -2.11
C CYS A 113 2.35 4.56 -2.86
N SER A 114 2.16 4.54 -4.17
CA SER A 114 2.83 3.61 -5.09
C SER A 114 3.53 4.38 -6.21
N TYR A 115 4.24 3.65 -7.08
CA TYR A 115 4.84 4.21 -8.29
C TYR A 115 3.83 4.94 -9.19
N TRP A 116 2.55 4.58 -9.13
CA TRP A 116 1.51 5.26 -9.91
C TRP A 116 1.23 6.69 -9.43
N ASP A 117 1.27 6.93 -8.12
CA ASP A 117 1.10 8.27 -7.56
C ASP A 117 2.22 9.22 -8.02
N ARG A 118 3.44 8.69 -8.21
CA ARG A 118 4.59 9.41 -8.78
C ARG A 118 4.30 9.90 -10.21
N GLN A 119 3.63 9.09 -11.02
CA GLN A 119 3.37 9.42 -12.43
C GLN A 119 2.26 10.47 -12.63
N ARG A 120 1.35 10.62 -11.65
CA ARG A 120 0.23 11.57 -11.76
C ARG A 120 0.56 12.99 -11.31
N GLY A 121 1.79 13.27 -10.85
CA GLY A 121 2.21 14.61 -10.44
C GLY A 121 1.38 15.21 -9.30
N ALA A 122 0.66 14.38 -8.53
CA ALA A 122 -0.26 14.82 -7.50
C ALA A 122 0.52 15.29 -6.27
N GLU A 123 0.88 16.58 -6.18
CA GLU A 123 1.39 17.35 -5.01
C GLU A 123 2.46 16.67 -4.11
N THR A 124 3.00 15.54 -4.56
CA THR A 124 4.00 14.68 -3.95
C THR A 124 5.22 14.74 -4.86
N ALA A 125 5.73 15.96 -5.03
CA ALA A 125 6.79 16.29 -5.99
C ALA A 125 8.14 15.57 -5.78
N ARG A 126 8.25 14.65 -4.82
CA ARG A 126 9.37 13.71 -4.68
C ARG A 126 8.89 12.41 -4.07
N LEU A 127 8.17 11.59 -4.83
CA LEU A 127 7.88 10.21 -4.42
C LEU A 127 9.10 9.33 -4.75
N GLU A 128 10.19 9.57 -4.02
CA GLU A 128 11.35 8.71 -3.96
C GLU A 128 11.19 7.75 -2.78
N TRP A 129 11.69 6.53 -2.94
CA TRP A 129 11.75 5.56 -1.86
C TRP A 129 12.94 5.91 -0.97
N ALA A 130 12.69 6.24 0.30
CA ALA A 130 13.74 6.49 1.28
C ALA A 130 14.19 5.18 1.95
N ALA A 131 13.24 4.24 2.10
CA ALA A 131 13.50 2.89 2.59
C ALA A 131 12.70 1.87 1.76
N SER A 132 12.92 0.59 2.01
CA SER A 132 12.25 -0.52 1.31
C SER A 132 10.73 -0.54 1.46
N ASN A 133 10.16 0.18 2.44
CA ASN A 133 8.72 0.27 2.70
C ASN A 133 8.18 1.70 2.94
N LEU A 134 9.03 2.74 2.83
CA LEU A 134 8.63 4.11 3.12
C LEU A 134 9.03 5.04 1.97
N CYS A 135 8.11 5.90 1.59
CA CYS A 135 8.43 7.03 0.73
C CYS A 135 9.12 8.13 1.54
N SER A 136 9.94 8.94 0.87
CA SER A 136 10.65 10.08 1.45
C SER A 136 9.77 11.04 2.24
N GLY A 137 8.50 11.22 1.84
CA GLY A 137 7.55 12.04 2.59
C GLY A 137 7.22 11.46 3.97
N CYS A 138 6.93 10.17 4.05
CA CYS A 138 6.65 9.52 5.34
C CYS A 138 7.92 9.31 6.17
N ASP A 139 9.06 9.11 5.54
CA ASP A 139 10.35 9.01 6.20
C ASP A 139 10.72 10.35 6.87
N ALA A 140 10.58 11.47 6.16
CA ALA A 140 10.79 12.80 6.70
C ALA A 140 9.81 13.13 7.85
N GLU A 141 8.53 12.77 7.72
CA GLU A 141 7.53 12.92 8.80
C GLU A 141 7.95 12.16 10.07
N ALA A 142 8.49 10.94 9.94
CA ALA A 142 8.91 10.13 11.09
C ALA A 142 10.18 10.65 11.78
N HIS A 143 10.99 11.46 11.10
CA HIS A 143 12.21 12.06 11.63
C HIS A 143 12.05 13.53 12.05
N ALA A 144 10.84 14.09 11.94
CA ALA A 144 10.53 15.47 12.34
C ALA A 144 10.05 15.59 13.80
N GLU A 145 9.99 14.49 14.55
CA GLU A 145 9.70 14.41 15.99
C GLU A 145 10.97 14.41 16.84
#